data_AF-A0A9J6P077-F1
#
_entry.id   AF-A0A9J6P077-F1
#
_cell.length_a   1.000
_cell.length_b   1.000
_cell.length_c   1.000
_cell.angle_alpha   90.00
_cell.angle_beta   90.00
_cell.angle_gamma   90.00
#
_symmetry.space_group_name_H-M   'P 1'
#
loop_
_entity.id
_entity.type
_entity.pdbx_description
1 polymer ?
#
loop_
_entity_poly.entity_id
_entity_poly.type
_entity_poly.pdbx_seq_one_letter_code
_entity_poly.pdbx_strand_id
1 'polypeptide(L)'
;MFFKTWLCIQVKAYEEGVDILSYLIERKYLCPLHWGLFKPLEKQVRFEKLKEQNELLRSQLQEKSEYKYEVFLPEGYTKVKKYPVFFTLHGDGKNIEHHKMFWKPDWLLSEGYIVVYLQSSQVSIYEGYLWMGKRMYLFKMLRK
;
A
#
# COMPACT_ATOMS: atom_id res chain seq x y z
N MET A 1 3.93 8.65 13.12
CA MET A 1 2.75 9.51 13.30
C MET A 1 1.44 8.72 13.24
N PHE A 2 1.25 7.84 12.25
CA PHE A 2 0.13 6.87 12.23
C PHE A 2 -0.06 6.07 13.53
N PHE A 3 1.03 5.53 14.11
CA PHE A 3 0.99 4.82 15.40
C PHE A 3 0.51 5.68 16.58
N LYS A 4 0.65 7.01 16.50
CA LYS A 4 0.13 7.92 17.54
C LYS A 4 -1.39 7.93 17.53
N THR A 5 -2.03 7.92 16.36
CA THR A 5 -3.50 7.81 16.26
C THR A 5 -4.02 6.53 16.90
N TRP A 6 -3.32 5.40 16.68
CA TRP A 6 -3.66 4.15 17.35
C TRP A 6 -3.59 4.28 18.88
N LEU A 7 -2.53 4.90 19.41
CA LEU A 7 -2.41 5.16 20.85
C LEU A 7 -3.54 6.05 21.38
N CYS A 8 -3.87 7.15 20.68
CA CYS A 8 -4.98 8.03 21.03
C CYS A 8 -6.30 7.26 21.14
N ILE A 9 -6.55 6.31 20.23
CA ILE A 9 -7.73 5.45 20.28
C ILE A 9 -7.72 4.54 21.52
N GLN A 10 -6.57 3.94 21.86
CA GLN A 10 -6.43 3.08 23.05
C GLN A 10 -6.70 3.85 24.36
N VAL A 11 -6.21 5.10 24.46
CA VAL A 11 -6.40 5.95 25.65
C VAL A 11 -7.66 6.81 25.59
N LYS A 12 -8.54 6.59 24.60
CA LYS A 12 -9.80 7.33 24.37
C LYS A 12 -9.63 8.83 24.13
N ALA A 13 -8.45 9.28 23.72
CA ALA A 13 -8.16 10.64 23.26
C ALA A 13 -8.62 10.83 21.81
N TYR A 14 -9.93 10.68 21.55
CA TYR A 14 -10.46 10.58 20.19
C TYR A 14 -10.31 11.85 19.35
N GLU A 15 -10.53 13.04 19.94
CA GLU A 15 -10.36 14.33 19.25
C GLU A 15 -8.91 14.52 18.79
N GLU A 16 -7.94 14.21 19.64
CA GLU A 16 -6.51 14.24 19.27
C GLU A 16 -6.20 13.24 18.14
N GLY A 17 -6.81 12.05 18.21
CA GLY A 17 -6.73 11.06 17.13
C GLY A 17 -7.24 11.60 15.80
N VAL A 18 -8.37 12.30 15.81
CA VAL A 18 -8.96 12.98 14.65
C VAL A 18 -8.05 14.11 14.15
N ASP A 19 -7.46 14.92 15.03
CA ASP A 19 -6.53 15.99 14.65
C ASP A 19 -5.28 15.45 13.95
N ILE A 20 -4.70 14.36 14.46
CA ILE A 20 -3.55 13.71 13.82
C ILE A 20 -3.93 13.19 12.43
N LEU A 21 -5.12 12.61 12.26
CA LEU A 21 -5.59 12.14 10.95
C LEU A 21 -5.82 13.30 9.99
N SER A 22 -6.42 14.40 10.44
CA SER A 22 -6.61 15.63 9.66
C SER A 22 -5.26 16.13 9.14
N TYR A 23 -4.28 16.26 10.02
CA TYR A 23 -2.93 16.69 9.66
C TYR A 23 -2.29 15.78 8.61
N LEU A 24 -2.44 14.46 8.73
CA LEU A 24 -1.89 13.51 7.75
C LEU A 24 -2.55 13.65 6.38
N ILE A 25 -3.89 13.73 6.34
CA ILE A 25 -4.66 13.84 5.10
C ILE A 25 -4.40 15.18 4.40
N GLU A 26 -4.30 16.28 5.15
CA GLU A 26 -3.92 17.61 4.63
C GLU A 26 -2.57 17.58 3.93
N ARG A 27 -1.62 16.81 4.46
CA ARG A 27 -0.29 16.57 3.88
C ARG A 27 -0.26 15.45 2.84
N LYS A 28 -1.42 15.03 2.35
CA LYS A 28 -1.59 14.01 1.29
C LYS A 28 -1.14 12.60 1.69
N TYR A 29 -1.08 12.30 2.98
CA TYR A 29 -0.92 10.93 3.45
C TYR A 29 -2.27 10.21 3.44
N LEU A 30 -2.46 9.30 2.47
CA LEU A 30 -3.62 8.42 2.44
C LEU A 30 -3.61 7.47 3.63
N CYS A 31 -4.65 7.56 4.46
CA CYS A 31 -4.79 6.79 5.69
C CYS A 31 -5.78 5.61 5.50
N PRO A 32 -5.53 4.44 6.12
CA PRO A 32 -6.43 3.28 6.05
C PRO A 32 -7.65 3.41 6.98
N LEU A 33 -8.45 4.47 6.81
CA LEU A 33 -9.57 4.77 7.72
C LEU A 33 -10.68 3.71 7.75
N HIS A 34 -10.69 2.80 6.78
CA HIS A 34 -11.62 1.65 6.73
C HIS A 34 -11.22 0.51 7.69
N TRP A 35 -10.03 0.56 8.31
CA TRP A 35 -9.60 -0.46 9.26
C TRP A 35 -10.43 -0.37 10.54
N GLY A 36 -10.81 -1.54 11.06
CA GLY A 36 -11.69 -1.65 12.23
C GLY A 36 -11.16 -0.94 13.49
N LEU A 37 -9.85 -0.64 13.55
CA LEU A 37 -9.26 0.13 14.64
C LEU A 37 -9.82 1.54 14.76
N PHE A 38 -10.30 2.14 13.66
CA PHE A 38 -10.83 3.51 13.64
C PHE A 38 -12.32 3.61 13.97
N LYS A 39 -13.02 2.48 14.17
CA LYS A 39 -14.44 2.46 14.54
C LYS A 39 -14.80 3.38 15.72
N PRO A 40 -13.99 3.50 16.79
CA PRO A 40 -14.29 4.42 17.88
C PRO A 40 -14.39 5.90 17.45
N LEU A 41 -13.69 6.28 16.37
CA LEU A 41 -13.71 7.65 15.84
C LEU A 41 -14.95 7.95 15.00
N GLU A 42 -15.73 6.95 14.57
CA GLU A 42 -16.97 7.15 13.80
C GLU A 42 -18.03 7.97 14.56
N LYS A 43 -17.92 8.05 15.90
CA LYS A 43 -18.77 8.88 16.73
C LYS A 43 -18.42 10.38 16.70
N GLN A 44 -17.25 10.73 16.16
CA GLN A 44 -16.79 12.11 16.11
C GLN A 44 -17.34 12.80 14.86
N VAL A 45 -17.97 13.96 15.04
CA VAL A 45 -18.61 14.72 13.94
C VAL A 45 -17.62 15.03 12.81
N ARG A 46 -16.37 15.33 13.17
CA ARG A 46 -15.31 15.67 12.21
C ARG A 46 -14.79 14.47 11.42
N PHE A 47 -14.99 13.24 11.91
CA PHE A 47 -14.42 12.05 11.30
C PHE A 47 -15.09 11.68 9.96
N GLU A 48 -16.38 11.98 9.80
CA GLU A 48 -17.07 11.75 8.51
C GLU A 48 -16.45 12.56 7.38
N LYS A 49 -16.24 13.87 7.64
CA LYS A 49 -15.58 14.78 6.69
C LYS A 49 -14.16 14.31 6.35
N LEU A 50 -13.41 13.78 7.34
CA LEU A 50 -12.09 13.21 7.09
C LEU A 50 -12.14 11.97 6.18
N LYS A 51 -13.14 11.10 6.34
CA LYS A 51 -13.32 9.93 5.46
C LYS A 51 -13.56 10.37 4.01
N GLU A 52 -14.41 11.36 3.79
CA GLU A 52 -14.68 11.92 2.45
C GLU A 52 -13.40 12.49 1.82
N GLN A 53 -12.65 13.31 2.57
CA GLN A 53 -11.37 13.87 2.11
C GLN A 53 -10.35 12.79 1.78
N ASN A 54 -10.28 11.75 2.61
CA ASN A 54 -9.37 10.63 2.42
C ASN A 54 -9.75 9.76 1.20
N GLU A 55 -11.04 9.57 0.94
CA GLU A 55 -11.51 8.86 -0.27
C GLU A 55 -11.30 9.67 -1.55
N LEU A 56 -11.47 11.00 -1.50
CA LEU A 56 -11.09 11.88 -2.60
C LEU A 56 -9.58 11.77 -2.89
N LEU A 57 -8.74 11.84 -1.85
CA LEU A 57 -7.30 11.65 -1.97
C LEU A 57 -6.95 10.28 -2.56
N ARG A 58 -7.60 9.21 -2.09
CA ARG A 58 -7.42 7.86 -2.64
C ARG A 58 -7.73 7.84 -4.14
N SER A 59 -8.82 8.48 -4.55
CA SER A 59 -9.26 8.50 -5.94
C SER A 59 -8.26 9.25 -6.83
N GLN A 60 -7.76 10.40 -6.37
CA GLN A 60 -6.71 11.16 -7.05
C GLN A 60 -5.38 10.39 -7.18
N LEU A 61 -4.99 9.67 -6.13
CA LEU A 61 -3.79 8.83 -6.17
C LEU A 61 -4.00 7.62 -7.09
N GLN A 62 -5.19 7.02 -7.06
CA GLN A 62 -5.53 5.88 -7.90
C GLN A 62 -5.56 6.23 -9.39
N GLU A 63 -6.07 7.41 -9.75
CA GLU A 63 -6.09 7.90 -11.13
C GLU A 63 -4.67 8.07 -11.71
N LYS A 64 -3.73 8.50 -10.87
CA LYS A 64 -2.32 8.66 -11.23
C LYS A 64 -1.49 7.39 -11.09
N SER A 65 -2.10 6.30 -10.62
CA SER A 65 -1.38 5.09 -10.28
C SER A 65 -1.34 4.15 -11.48
N GLU A 66 -0.13 3.72 -11.80
CA GLU A 66 0.15 2.84 -12.94
C GLU A 66 0.86 1.58 -12.47
N TYR A 67 0.75 0.53 -13.27
CA TYR A 67 1.54 -0.67 -13.07
C TYR A 67 3.01 -0.35 -13.34
N LYS A 68 3.89 -0.76 -12.43
CA LYS A 68 5.33 -0.54 -12.58
C LYS A 68 6.06 -1.86 -12.54
N TYR A 69 7.22 -1.90 -13.19
CA TYR A 69 8.13 -3.01 -13.08
C TYR A 69 9.58 -2.55 -13.19
N GLU A 70 10.48 -3.33 -12.58
CA GLU A 70 11.93 -3.17 -12.71
C GLU A 70 12.55 -4.51 -13.08
N VAL A 71 13.48 -4.49 -14.04
CA VAL A 71 14.14 -5.69 -14.55
C VAL A 71 15.62 -5.65 -14.17
N PHE A 72 16.09 -6.75 -13.59
CA PHE A 72 17.48 -6.97 -13.25
C PHE A 72 18.01 -8.13 -14.08
N LEU A 73 19.13 -7.89 -14.76
CA LEU A 73 19.75 -8.84 -15.67
C LEU A 73 20.94 -9.53 -14.99
N PRO A 74 21.16 -10.83 -15.24
CA PRO A 74 22.34 -11.52 -14.73
C PRO A 74 23.61 -10.97 -15.40
N GLU A 75 24.75 -11.16 -14.75
CA GLU A 75 26.04 -10.77 -15.31
C GLU A 75 26.30 -11.49 -16.65
N GLY A 76 26.85 -10.77 -17.62
CA GLY A 76 27.10 -11.30 -18.96
C GLY A 76 25.84 -11.58 -19.78
N TYR A 77 24.69 -11.00 -19.44
CA TYR A 77 23.47 -11.10 -20.22
C TYR A 77 23.69 -10.78 -21.71
N THR A 78 23.09 -11.60 -22.59
CA THR A 78 23.10 -11.40 -24.05
C THR A 78 21.71 -11.71 -24.62
N LYS A 79 21.36 -11.11 -25.75
CA LYS A 79 20.06 -11.35 -26.41
C LYS A 79 19.95 -12.72 -27.11
N VAL A 80 21.07 -13.42 -27.31
CA VAL A 80 21.14 -14.68 -28.07
C VAL A 80 20.83 -15.89 -27.18
N LYS A 81 21.20 -15.82 -25.89
CA LYS A 81 20.94 -16.88 -24.91
C LYS A 81 19.54 -16.74 -24.30
N LYS A 82 18.91 -17.87 -23.96
CA LYS A 82 17.67 -17.91 -23.17
C LYS A 82 17.99 -17.95 -21.69
N TYR A 83 17.25 -17.18 -20.90
CA TYR A 83 17.39 -17.10 -19.45
C TYR A 83 16.03 -17.38 -18.79
N PRO A 84 15.99 -18.08 -17.65
CA PRO A 84 14.77 -18.17 -16.86
C PRO A 84 14.41 -16.79 -16.29
N VAL A 85 13.11 -16.53 -16.15
CA VAL A 85 12.59 -15.27 -15.60
C VAL A 85 11.91 -15.56 -14.27
N PHE A 86 12.25 -14.78 -13.24
CA PHE A 86 11.65 -14.84 -11.93
C PHE A 86 10.88 -13.54 -11.66
N PHE A 87 9.55 -13.64 -11.55
CA PHE A 87 8.70 -12.52 -11.15
C PHE A 87 8.56 -12.49 -9.64
N THR A 88 8.77 -11.32 -9.03
CA THR A 88 8.64 -11.13 -7.59
C THR A 88 7.58 -10.07 -7.28
N LEU A 89 6.70 -10.41 -6.35
CA LEU A 89 5.51 -9.62 -5.99
C LEU A 89 5.65 -9.11 -4.56
N HIS A 90 5.42 -7.82 -4.35
CA HIS A 90 5.38 -7.24 -3.01
C HIS A 90 4.15 -7.73 -2.24
N GLY A 91 4.17 -7.65 -0.91
CA GLY A 91 2.97 -7.89 -0.09
C GLY A 91 1.94 -6.76 -0.19
N ASP A 92 0.71 -7.00 0.27
CA ASP A 92 -0.34 -5.98 0.36
C ASP A 92 0.10 -4.80 1.25
N GLY A 93 -0.22 -3.57 0.81
CA GLY A 93 0.17 -2.33 1.49
C GLY A 93 1.64 -1.95 1.33
N LYS A 94 2.37 -2.62 0.42
CA LYS A 94 3.78 -2.34 0.10
C LYS A 94 3.94 -1.83 -1.33
N ASN A 95 5.18 -1.52 -1.70
CA ASN A 95 5.60 -1.07 -3.02
C ASN A 95 6.91 -1.77 -3.41
N ILE A 96 7.40 -1.54 -4.65
CA ILE A 96 8.65 -2.14 -5.14
C ILE A 96 9.85 -1.78 -4.25
N GLU A 97 9.98 -0.52 -3.83
CA GLU A 97 11.13 -0.08 -3.01
C GLU A 97 11.22 -0.83 -1.69
N HIS A 98 10.11 -0.93 -0.98
CA HIS A 98 10.04 -1.71 0.26
C HIS A 98 10.31 -3.19 0.01
N HIS A 99 9.80 -3.75 -1.09
CA HIS A 99 10.03 -5.16 -1.42
C HIS A 99 11.51 -5.47 -1.68
N LYS A 100 12.20 -4.60 -2.43
CA LYS A 100 13.64 -4.68 -2.70
C LYS A 100 14.52 -4.59 -1.44
N MET A 101 14.00 -4.12 -0.31
CA MET A 101 14.78 -4.13 0.95
C MET A 101 14.99 -5.55 1.48
N PHE A 102 14.02 -6.45 1.27
CA PHE A 102 14.01 -7.79 1.84
C PHE A 102 14.27 -8.89 0.80
N TRP A 103 13.79 -8.68 -0.43
CA TRP A 103 14.04 -9.56 -1.55
C TRP A 103 15.11 -8.92 -2.42
N LYS A 104 16.34 -9.40 -2.27
CA LYS A 104 17.49 -8.95 -3.06
C LYS A 104 17.67 -9.88 -4.27
N PRO A 105 17.96 -9.35 -5.47
CA PRO A 105 18.01 -10.18 -6.67
C PRO A 105 19.31 -10.97 -6.78
N ASP A 106 20.36 -10.62 -6.01
CA ASP A 106 21.75 -11.04 -6.22
C ASP A 106 21.93 -12.55 -6.43
N TRP A 107 21.34 -13.37 -5.55
CA TRP A 107 21.46 -14.83 -5.66
C TRP A 107 20.78 -15.39 -6.92
N LEU A 108 19.60 -14.87 -7.28
CA LEU A 108 18.92 -15.30 -8.51
C LEU A 108 19.70 -14.84 -9.75
N LEU A 109 20.29 -13.64 -9.71
CA LEU A 109 21.14 -13.15 -10.80
C LEU A 109 22.40 -14.01 -10.97
N SER A 110 23.03 -14.48 -9.88
CA SER A 110 24.19 -15.37 -9.97
C SER A 110 23.84 -16.74 -10.55
N GLU A 111 22.61 -17.22 -10.32
CA GLU A 111 22.07 -18.43 -10.94
C GLU A 111 21.62 -18.21 -12.41
N GLY A 112 21.81 -17.01 -12.96
CA GLY A 112 21.48 -16.68 -14.35
C GLY A 112 20.00 -16.40 -14.59
N TYR A 113 19.22 -16.05 -13.57
CA TYR A 113 17.84 -15.60 -13.74
C TYR A 113 17.79 -14.12 -14.12
N ILE A 114 16.80 -13.77 -14.94
CA ILE A 114 16.31 -12.40 -15.03
C ILE A 114 15.30 -12.20 -13.91
N VAL A 115 15.48 -11.21 -13.05
CA VAL A 115 14.57 -10.93 -11.95
C VAL A 115 13.72 -9.72 -12.29
N VAL A 116 12.39 -9.85 -12.15
CA VAL A 116 11.43 -8.80 -12.45
C VAL A 116 10.62 -8.47 -11.22
N TYR A 117 10.78 -7.25 -10.70
CA TYR A 117 9.97 -6.71 -9.60
C TYR A 117 8.73 -6.08 -10.18
N LEU A 118 7.56 -6.41 -9.64
CA LEU A 118 6.29 -5.86 -10.10
C LEU A 118 5.63 -5.01 -9.01
N GLN A 119 4.94 -3.95 -9.44
CA GLN A 119 4.08 -3.13 -8.60
C GLN A 119 2.67 -3.10 -9.15
N SER A 120 1.72 -3.42 -8.29
CA SER A 120 0.32 -3.19 -8.60
C SER A 120 0.02 -1.69 -8.74
N SER A 121 -0.96 -1.36 -9.57
CA SER A 121 -1.52 -0.02 -9.68
C SER A 121 -2.59 0.28 -8.63
N GLN A 122 -3.01 -0.68 -7.81
CA GLN A 122 -4.16 -0.51 -6.92
C GLN A 122 -3.75 0.13 -5.59
N VAL A 123 -4.06 1.42 -5.43
CA VAL A 123 -3.70 2.22 -4.25
C VAL A 123 -4.55 1.84 -3.04
N SER A 124 -3.90 1.68 -1.89
CA SER A 124 -4.59 1.35 -0.62
C SER A 124 -4.25 2.29 0.52
N ILE A 125 -2.97 2.59 0.70
CA ILE A 125 -2.45 3.53 1.69
C ILE A 125 -1.41 4.42 1.05
N TYR A 126 -0.89 5.40 1.78
CA TYR A 126 0.22 6.22 1.30
C TYR A 126 1.39 5.34 0.84
N GLU A 127 1.74 5.46 -0.45
CA GLU A 127 2.78 4.68 -1.13
C GLU A 127 2.65 3.15 -0.99
N GLY A 128 1.44 2.64 -0.71
CA GLY A 128 1.18 1.22 -0.52
C GLY A 128 0.07 0.70 -1.43
N TYR A 129 0.34 -0.42 -2.08
CA TYR A 129 -0.49 -0.98 -3.13
C TYR A 129 -1.00 -2.39 -2.76
N LEU A 130 -2.15 -2.79 -3.29
CA LEU A 130 -2.74 -4.12 -3.11
C LEU A 130 -2.74 -4.87 -4.43
N TRP A 131 -2.77 -6.20 -4.39
CA TRP A 131 -2.97 -7.00 -5.61
C TRP A 131 -4.44 -7.26 -5.92
N MET A 132 -5.32 -7.14 -4.93
CA MET A 132 -6.74 -7.51 -5.06
C MET A 132 -7.65 -6.30 -4.82
N GLY A 133 -8.57 -6.07 -5.75
CA GLY A 133 -9.52 -4.96 -5.67
C GLY A 133 -10.60 -5.15 -4.61
N LYS A 134 -11.26 -4.05 -4.20
CA LYS A 134 -12.36 -4.01 -3.21
C LYS A 134 -13.46 -5.07 -3.44
N ARG A 135 -13.68 -5.51 -4.69
CA ARG A 135 -14.74 -6.46 -5.06
C ARG A 135 -14.69 -7.76 -4.25
N MET A 136 -13.50 -8.25 -3.87
CA MET A 136 -13.39 -9.51 -3.12
C MET A 136 -13.50 -9.34 -1.59
N TYR A 137 -13.19 -8.15 -1.05
CA TYR A 137 -13.35 -7.86 0.38
C TYR A 137 -14.82 -7.64 0.76
N LEU A 138 -15.65 -7.12 -0.16
CA LEU A 138 -17.10 -6.98 0.05
C LEU A 138 -17.80 -8.35 0.18
N PHE A 139 -17.39 -9.34 -0.63
CA PHE A 139 -17.94 -10.71 -0.59
C PHE A 139 -17.68 -11.43 0.73
N LYS A 140 -16.58 -11.12 1.45
CA LYS A 140 -16.31 -11.70 2.77
C LYS A 140 -17.15 -11.07 3.90
N MET A 141 -17.60 -9.82 3.75
CA MET A 141 -18.43 -9.17 4.77
C MET A 141 -19.92 -9.54 4.67
N LEU A 142 -20.39 -9.95 3.49
CA LEU A 142 -21.78 -10.38 3.24
C LEU A 142 -22.05 -11.86 3.56
N ARG A 143 -21.05 -12.61 4.06
CA ARG A 143 -21.19 -14.00 4.55
C ARG A 143 -21.14 -14.07 6.08
N LYS A 144 -22.01 -13.33 6.76
CA LYS A 144 -22.33 -13.56 8.17
C LYS A 144 -23.82 -13.79 8.32
#